data_AF-A0A947A4Z1-F1
#
_entry.id   AF-A0A947A4Z1-F1
#
_cell.length_a   1.000
_cell.length_b   1.000
_cell.length_c   1.000
_cell.angle_alpha   90.00
_cell.angle_beta   90.00
_cell.angle_gamma   90.00
#
_symmetry.space_group_name_H-M   'P 1'
#
loop_
_entity.id
_entity.type
_entity.pdbx_description
1 polymer ?
#
loop_
_entity_poly.entity_id
_entity_poly.type
_entity_poly.pdbx_seq_one_letter_code
_entity_poly.pdbx_strand_id
1 'polypeptide(L)'
;LQTNAETSKKIMEVVMEYNSFIFLLYIPILALAGFLSFNKRGFNIPEYIVTSTYALSHLMVMTFPLSLLVIFLSPENYMTYSMVSIVLMIGYPLFVLIRIHRYGIGMAIVRAILFIFLFLIGYLGISIALNLVLLLTGQLTLEDFAPPPS
;
A
#
# COMPACT_ATOMS: atom_id res chain seq x y z
N LEU A 1 14.72 18.07 16.59
CA LEU A 1 13.84 16.90 16.82
C LEU A 1 12.36 17.29 16.84
N GLN A 2 11.97 18.47 17.34
CA GLN A 2 10.57 18.93 17.38
C GLN A 2 9.99 19.26 15.99
N THR A 3 10.72 19.96 15.11
CA THR A 3 10.26 20.31 13.75
C THR A 3 9.88 19.08 12.91
N ASN A 4 10.72 18.02 12.92
CA ASN A 4 10.42 16.77 12.22
C ASN A 4 9.18 16.04 12.78
N ALA A 5 8.93 16.17 14.09
CA ALA A 5 7.77 15.56 14.73
C ALA A 5 6.48 16.31 14.38
N GLU A 6 6.52 17.64 14.28
CA GLU A 6 5.39 18.46 13.85
C GLU A 6 5.03 18.22 12.38
N THR A 7 6.02 18.18 11.48
CA THR A 7 5.80 17.85 10.06
C THR A 7 5.24 16.43 9.91
N SER A 8 5.78 15.46 10.64
CA SER A 8 5.25 14.09 10.63
C SER A 8 3.81 14.01 11.14
N LYS A 9 3.44 14.83 12.12
CA LYS A 9 2.09 14.91 12.66
C LYS A 9 1.11 15.48 11.62
N LYS A 10 1.46 16.58 10.94
CA LYS A 10 0.66 17.15 9.84
C LYS A 10 0.42 16.12 8.73
N ILE A 11 1.47 15.43 8.30
CA ILE A 11 1.36 14.37 7.29
C ILE A 11 0.44 13.25 7.79
N MET A 12 0.58 12.82 9.04
CA MET A 12 -0.26 11.76 9.61
C MET A 12 -1.74 12.16 9.67
N GLU A 13 -2.06 13.39 10.08
CA GLU A 13 -3.42 13.90 10.14
C GLU A 13 -4.10 13.83 8.76
N VAL A 14 -3.41 14.27 7.72
CA VAL A 14 -3.88 14.22 6.33
C VAL A 14 -4.02 12.78 5.83
N VAL A 15 -3.02 11.92 6.10
CA VAL A 15 -3.07 10.51 5.69
C VAL A 15 -4.25 9.80 6.34
N MET A 16 -4.61 10.16 7.58
CA MET A 16 -5.79 9.63 8.25
C MET A 16 -7.09 10.17 7.63
N GLU A 17 -7.16 11.47 7.33
CA GLU A 17 -8.33 12.11 6.71
C GLU A 17 -8.63 11.51 5.32
N TYR A 18 -7.59 11.28 4.50
CA TYR A 18 -7.72 10.77 3.14
C TYR A 18 -7.41 9.27 3.01
N ASN A 19 -7.43 8.52 4.11
CA ASN A 19 -7.01 7.12 4.13
C ASN A 19 -7.71 6.26 3.06
N SER A 20 -9.03 6.38 2.94
CA SER A 20 -9.82 5.65 1.96
C SER A 20 -9.44 5.98 0.51
N PHE A 21 -9.10 7.24 0.24
CA PHE A 21 -8.67 7.66 -1.10
C PHE A 21 -7.27 7.14 -1.42
N ILE A 22 -6.33 7.25 -0.47
CA ILE A 22 -4.97 6.70 -0.59
C ILE A 22 -5.03 5.19 -0.81
N PHE A 23 -5.91 4.48 -0.09
CA PHE A 23 -6.13 3.05 -0.28
C PHE A 23 -6.63 2.72 -1.70
N LEU A 24 -7.53 3.53 -2.24
CA LEU A 24 -8.04 3.35 -3.60
C LEU A 24 -6.93 3.51 -4.65
N LEU A 25 -5.94 4.37 -4.42
CA LEU A 25 -4.77 4.52 -5.29
C LEU A 25 -3.84 3.30 -5.31
N TYR A 26 -3.93 2.39 -4.33
CA TYR A 26 -3.17 1.13 -4.38
C TYR A 26 -3.71 0.13 -5.42
N ILE A 27 -5.00 0.20 -5.76
CA ILE A 27 -5.61 -0.66 -6.78
C ILE A 27 -4.91 -0.53 -8.14
N PRO A 28 -4.76 0.66 -8.75
CA PRO A 28 -4.08 0.79 -10.03
C PRO A 28 -2.59 0.41 -9.95
N ILE A 29 -1.91 0.64 -8.82
CA ILE A 29 -0.51 0.20 -8.66
C ILE A 29 -0.41 -1.32 -8.67
N LEU A 30 -1.23 -2.00 -7.87
CA LEU A 30 -1.24 -3.46 -7.83
C LEU A 30 -1.60 -4.04 -9.20
N ALA A 31 -2.54 -3.41 -9.90
CA ALA A 31 -2.93 -3.81 -11.24
C ALA A 31 -1.78 -3.66 -12.25
N LEU A 32 -1.09 -2.52 -12.25
CA LEU A 32 0.07 -2.27 -13.13
C LEU A 32 1.25 -3.16 -12.79
N ALA A 33 1.57 -3.33 -11.51
CA ALA A 33 2.61 -4.23 -11.04
C ALA A 33 2.29 -5.67 -11.46
N GLY A 34 1.03 -6.11 -11.29
CA GLY A 34 0.54 -7.41 -11.71
C GLY A 34 0.63 -7.60 -13.23
N PHE A 35 0.17 -6.63 -14.00
CA PHE A 35 0.21 -6.65 -15.47
C PHE A 35 1.65 -6.81 -15.98
N LEU A 36 2.57 -5.96 -15.52
CA LEU A 36 3.97 -5.99 -15.94
C LEU A 36 4.71 -7.26 -15.51
N SER A 37 4.39 -7.80 -14.33
CA SER A 37 5.11 -8.96 -13.78
C SER A 37 4.47 -10.31 -14.13
N PHE A 38 3.19 -10.39 -14.47
CA PHE A 38 2.46 -11.65 -14.70
C PHE A 38 1.85 -11.81 -16.11
N ASN A 39 2.30 -11.09 -17.15
CA ASN A 39 1.70 -11.18 -18.50
C ASN A 39 2.01 -12.47 -19.30
N LYS A 40 1.45 -13.63 -18.93
CA LYS A 40 1.59 -14.88 -19.71
C LYS A 40 0.36 -15.27 -20.53
N ARG A 41 -0.84 -14.79 -20.16
CA ARG A 41 -2.11 -15.26 -20.74
C ARG A 41 -2.80 -14.24 -21.65
N GLY A 42 -2.16 -13.12 -21.97
CA GLY A 42 -2.80 -12.05 -22.76
C GLY A 42 -3.96 -11.39 -22.03
N PHE A 43 -3.96 -11.41 -20.70
CA PHE A 43 -4.91 -10.65 -19.90
C PHE A 43 -4.69 -9.16 -20.11
N ASN A 44 -5.76 -8.41 -20.32
CA ASN A 44 -5.68 -6.98 -20.44
C ASN A 44 -5.58 -6.33 -19.05
N ILE A 45 -5.30 -5.03 -19.03
CA ILE A 45 -5.22 -4.24 -17.79
C ILE A 45 -6.51 -4.34 -16.93
N PRO A 46 -7.73 -4.32 -17.50
CA PRO A 46 -8.97 -4.46 -16.72
C PRO A 46 -9.02 -5.71 -15.85
N GLU A 47 -8.52 -6.85 -16.31
CA GLU A 47 -8.51 -8.10 -15.56
C GLU A 47 -7.61 -8.00 -14.32
N TYR A 48 -6.48 -7.29 -14.44
CA TYR A 48 -5.61 -7.01 -13.29
C TYR A 48 -6.24 -6.00 -12.33
N ILE A 49 -7.00 -5.02 -12.82
CA ILE A 49 -7.77 -4.10 -11.98
C ILE A 49 -8.82 -4.89 -11.18
N VAL A 50 -9.64 -5.69 -11.84
CA VAL A 50 -10.68 -6.51 -11.19
C VAL A 50 -10.05 -7.48 -10.18
N THR A 51 -8.95 -8.14 -10.55
CA THR A 51 -8.24 -9.06 -9.65
C THR A 51 -7.68 -8.35 -8.42
N SER A 52 -7.08 -7.17 -8.60
CA SER A 52 -6.51 -6.38 -7.50
C SER A 52 -7.58 -5.85 -6.56
N THR A 53 -8.69 -5.34 -7.12
CA THR A 53 -9.86 -4.91 -6.35
C THR A 53 -10.45 -6.07 -5.56
N TYR A 54 -10.67 -7.22 -6.20
CA TYR A 54 -11.20 -8.40 -5.52
C TYR A 54 -10.27 -8.87 -4.39
N ALA A 55 -8.96 -8.96 -4.66
CA ALA A 55 -7.99 -9.41 -3.66
C ALA A 55 -7.94 -8.48 -2.45
N LEU A 56 -7.91 -7.16 -2.67
CA LEU A 56 -7.91 -6.18 -1.58
C LEU A 56 -9.22 -6.20 -0.79
N SER A 57 -10.37 -6.19 -1.47
CA SER A 57 -11.68 -6.25 -0.80
C SER A 57 -11.83 -7.52 0.03
N HIS A 58 -11.39 -8.66 -0.49
CA HIS A 58 -11.42 -9.92 0.23
C HIS A 58 -10.50 -9.88 1.47
N LEU A 59 -9.29 -9.34 1.33
CA LEU A 59 -8.40 -9.14 2.47
C LEU A 59 -9.07 -8.26 3.54
N MET A 60 -9.67 -7.13 3.15
CA MET A 60 -10.33 -6.21 4.08
C MET A 60 -11.47 -6.90 4.85
N VAL A 61 -12.32 -7.64 4.15
CA VAL A 61 -13.42 -8.41 4.76
C VAL A 61 -12.89 -9.43 5.77
N MET A 62 -11.75 -10.07 5.49
CA MET A 62 -11.11 -11.01 6.42
C MET A 62 -10.43 -10.31 7.60
N THR A 63 -9.72 -9.21 7.37
CA THR A 63 -8.94 -8.52 8.41
C THR A 63 -9.79 -7.65 9.31
N PHE A 64 -10.97 -7.21 8.87
CA PHE A 64 -11.88 -6.37 9.67
C PHE A 64 -12.38 -7.02 10.97
N PRO A 65 -12.97 -8.24 10.97
CA PRO A 65 -13.37 -8.87 12.23
C PRO A 65 -12.15 -9.20 13.10
N LEU A 66 -11.02 -9.57 12.50
CA LEU A 66 -9.78 -9.84 13.23
C LEU A 66 -9.23 -8.59 13.91
N SER A 67 -9.29 -7.42 13.26
CA SER A 67 -8.83 -6.17 13.86
C SER A 67 -9.68 -5.77 15.05
N LEU A 68 -11.01 -5.95 14.98
CA LEU A 68 -11.92 -5.74 16.11
C LEU A 68 -11.61 -6.67 17.28
N LEU A 69 -11.34 -7.94 17.01
CA LEU A 69 -10.97 -8.92 18.04
C LEU A 69 -9.66 -8.54 18.73
N VAL A 70 -8.64 -8.12 17.98
CA VAL A 70 -7.35 -7.70 18.55
C VAL A 70 -7.51 -6.47 19.42
N ILE A 71 -8.28 -5.47 18.97
CA ILE A 71 -8.56 -4.27 19.77
C ILE A 71 -9.31 -4.63 21.06
N PHE A 72 -10.27 -5.56 21.00
CA PHE A 72 -11.08 -5.93 22.17
C PHE A 72 -10.29 -6.75 23.20
N LEU A 73 -9.44 -7.68 22.75
CA LEU A 73 -8.72 -8.61 23.62
C LEU A 73 -7.36 -8.09 24.09
N SER A 74 -6.64 -7.38 23.25
CA SER A 74 -5.28 -6.89 23.53
C SER A 74 -4.97 -5.61 22.75
N PRO A 75 -5.52 -4.44 23.17
CA PRO A 75 -5.30 -3.17 22.50
C PRO A 75 -3.82 -2.82 22.29
N GLU A 76 -2.96 -3.19 23.24
CA GLU A 76 -1.52 -2.97 23.21
C GLU A 76 -0.81 -3.64 22.02
N ASN A 77 -1.37 -4.73 21.50
CA ASN A 77 -0.81 -5.47 20.37
C ASN A 77 -1.34 -5.01 19.00
N TYR A 78 -2.28 -4.05 18.98
CA TYR A 78 -2.90 -3.60 17.74
C TYR A 78 -1.90 -3.01 16.74
N MET A 79 -0.86 -2.32 17.23
CA MET A 79 0.19 -1.77 16.38
C MET A 79 0.96 -2.87 15.65
N THR A 80 1.35 -3.94 16.36
CA THR A 80 2.02 -5.11 15.80
C THR A 80 1.13 -5.80 14.77
N TYR A 81 -0.15 -5.99 15.08
CA TYR A 81 -1.14 -6.53 14.14
C TYR A 81 -1.26 -5.69 12.86
N SER A 82 -1.26 -4.37 12.99
CA SER A 82 -1.34 -3.45 11.85
C SER A 82 -0.12 -3.58 10.95
N MET A 83 1.09 -3.76 11.50
CA MET A 83 2.30 -4.01 10.72
C MET A 83 2.21 -5.31 9.90
N VAL A 84 1.68 -6.38 10.50
CA VAL A 84 1.45 -7.65 9.78
C VAL A 84 0.41 -7.47 8.67
N SER A 85 -0.64 -6.70 8.93
CA SER A 85 -1.70 -6.41 7.95
C SER A 85 -1.16 -5.70 6.70
N ILE A 86 -0.18 -4.81 6.85
CA ILE A 86 0.51 -4.15 5.72
C ILE A 86 1.24 -5.18 4.84
N VAL A 87 1.92 -6.15 5.45
CA VAL A 87 2.60 -7.22 4.70
C VAL A 87 1.58 -8.07 3.94
N LEU A 88 0.45 -8.39 4.58
CA LEU A 88 -0.64 -9.15 3.94
C LEU A 88 -1.29 -8.38 2.78
N MET A 89 -1.35 -7.04 2.86
CA MET A 89 -1.87 -6.18 1.79
C MET A 89 -1.13 -6.37 0.46
N ILE A 90 0.17 -6.68 0.51
CA ILE A 90 1.00 -6.94 -0.68
C ILE A 90 1.05 -8.45 -0.96
N GLY A 91 1.21 -9.26 0.08
CA GLY A 91 1.38 -10.71 -0.04
C GLY A 91 0.14 -11.42 -0.59
N TYR A 92 -1.06 -10.99 -0.20
CA TYR A 92 -2.30 -11.65 -0.63
C TYR A 92 -2.62 -11.43 -2.13
N PRO A 93 -2.59 -10.21 -2.68
CA PRO A 93 -2.72 -10.01 -4.13
C PRO A 93 -1.65 -10.77 -4.95
N LEU A 94 -0.40 -10.79 -4.46
CA LEU A 94 0.68 -11.55 -5.09
C LEU A 94 0.37 -13.06 -5.12
N PHE A 95 -0.09 -13.62 -4.00
CA PHE A 95 -0.51 -15.02 -3.92
C PHE A 95 -1.63 -15.33 -4.93
N VAL A 96 -2.64 -14.46 -5.04
CA VAL A 96 -3.74 -14.59 -6.02
C VAL A 96 -3.19 -14.61 -7.45
N LEU A 97 -2.29 -13.69 -7.81
CA LEU A 97 -1.69 -13.61 -9.14
C LEU A 97 -0.86 -14.84 -9.52
N ILE A 98 -0.07 -15.37 -8.58
CA ILE A 98 0.70 -16.61 -8.76
C ILE A 98 -0.26 -17.78 -9.02
N ARG A 99 -1.37 -17.85 -8.28
CA ARG A 99 -2.37 -18.91 -8.43
C ARG A 99 -3.10 -18.87 -9.76
N ILE A 100 -3.48 -17.70 -10.24
CA ILE A 100 -4.18 -17.52 -11.53
C ILE A 100 -3.30 -17.96 -12.71
N HIS A 101 -2.01 -17.59 -12.69
CA HIS A 101 -1.12 -17.80 -13.83
C HIS A 101 -0.41 -19.15 -13.85
N ARG A 102 -0.46 -19.93 -12.75
CA ARG A 102 0.05 -21.31 -12.62
C ARG A 102 1.49 -21.46 -13.15
N TYR A 103 2.40 -20.59 -12.72
CA TYR A 103 3.82 -20.72 -13.03
C TYR A 103 4.47 -21.86 -12.25
N GLY A 104 5.56 -22.42 -12.78
CA GLY A 104 6.45 -23.27 -11.99
C GLY A 104 7.11 -22.46 -10.86
N ILE A 105 7.45 -23.12 -9.74
CA ILE A 105 7.89 -22.47 -8.49
C ILE A 105 9.03 -21.47 -8.73
N GLY A 106 10.07 -21.83 -9.50
CA GLY A 106 11.19 -20.94 -9.77
C GLY A 106 10.79 -19.66 -10.53
N MET A 107 9.92 -19.79 -11.54
CA MET A 107 9.44 -18.63 -12.30
C MET A 107 8.45 -17.78 -11.49
N ALA A 108 7.67 -18.40 -10.59
CA ALA A 108 6.80 -17.69 -9.66
C ALA A 108 7.60 -16.78 -8.71
N ILE A 109 8.74 -17.25 -8.19
CA ILE A 109 9.60 -16.46 -7.30
C ILE A 109 10.17 -15.23 -8.03
N VAL A 110 10.73 -15.41 -9.24
CA VAL A 110 11.28 -14.28 -10.01
C VAL A 110 10.21 -13.23 -10.31
N ARG A 111 9.00 -13.67 -10.70
CA ARG A 111 7.88 -12.75 -10.96
C ARG A 111 7.36 -12.09 -9.69
N ALA A 112 7.38 -12.79 -8.56
CA ALA A 112 7.05 -12.22 -7.26
C ALA A 112 8.02 -11.09 -6.85
N ILE A 113 9.33 -11.30 -7.03
CA ILE A 113 10.34 -10.27 -6.77
C ILE A 113 10.10 -9.06 -7.67
N LEU A 114 9.86 -9.28 -8.97
CA LEU A 114 9.55 -8.21 -9.91
C LEU A 114 8.27 -7.45 -9.52
N PHE A 115 7.22 -8.16 -9.10
CA PHE A 115 5.98 -7.55 -8.62
C PHE A 115 6.20 -6.66 -7.40
N ILE A 116 6.94 -7.15 -6.40
CA ILE A 116 7.26 -6.38 -5.18
C ILE A 116 8.07 -5.13 -5.55
N PHE A 117 9.05 -5.26 -6.44
CA PHE A 117 9.85 -4.13 -6.91
C PHE A 117 9.01 -3.07 -7.63
N LEU A 118 8.11 -3.48 -8.53
CA LEU A 118 7.20 -2.58 -9.25
C LEU A 118 6.18 -1.92 -8.31
N PHE A 119 5.65 -2.69 -7.36
CA PHE A 119 4.77 -2.15 -6.31
C PHE A 119 5.49 -1.09 -5.48
N LEU A 120 6.75 -1.34 -5.08
CA LEU A 120 7.55 -0.38 -4.34
C LEU A 120 7.76 0.93 -5.10
N ILE A 121 8.03 0.87 -6.41
CA ILE A 121 8.12 2.05 -7.27
C ILE A 121 6.79 2.82 -7.26
N GLY A 122 5.66 2.13 -7.43
CA GLY A 122 4.35 2.78 -7.39
C GLY A 122 4.04 3.41 -6.03
N TYR A 123 4.37 2.70 -4.94
CA TYR A 123 4.19 3.18 -3.57
C TYR A 123 4.99 4.45 -3.30
N LEU A 124 6.27 4.48 -3.69
CA LEU A 124 7.11 5.68 -3.62
C LEU A 124 6.53 6.80 -4.48
N GLY A 125 6.00 6.49 -5.66
CA GLY A 125 5.31 7.43 -6.53
C GLY A 125 4.12 8.11 -5.85
N ILE A 126 3.25 7.33 -5.18
CA ILE A 126 2.14 7.89 -4.37
C ILE A 126 2.69 8.74 -3.23
N SER A 127 3.69 8.26 -2.51
CA SER A 127 4.26 8.99 -1.37
C SER A 127 4.78 10.37 -1.80
N ILE A 128 5.52 10.44 -2.91
CA ILE A 128 6.00 11.70 -3.47
C ILE A 128 4.82 12.56 -3.93
N ALA A 129 3.86 11.99 -4.65
CA ALA A 129 2.69 12.72 -5.13
C ALA A 129 1.85 13.33 -3.98
N LEU A 130 1.66 12.59 -2.88
CA LEU A 130 0.97 13.10 -1.70
C LEU A 130 1.71 14.29 -1.08
N ASN A 131 3.03 14.18 -0.88
CA ASN A 131 3.82 15.31 -0.37
C ASN A 131 3.75 16.54 -1.29
N LEU A 132 3.79 16.34 -2.61
CA LEU A 132 3.62 17.43 -3.57
C LEU A 132 2.24 18.08 -3.48
N VAL A 133 1.17 17.28 -3.40
CA VAL A 133 -0.20 17.80 -3.22
C VAL A 133 -0.29 18.63 -1.94
N LEU A 134 0.34 18.18 -0.85
CA LEU A 134 0.32 18.88 0.44
C LEU A 134 1.07 20.22 0.41
N LEU A 135 2.16 20.31 -0.35
CA LEU A 135 2.83 21.57 -0.62
C LEU A 135 1.96 22.51 -1.46
N LEU A 136 1.28 21.99 -2.49
CA LEU A 136 0.43 22.77 -3.38
C LEU A 136 -0.85 23.30 -2.68
N THR A 137 -1.39 22.56 -1.72
CA THR A 137 -2.55 22.98 -0.91
C THR A 137 -2.17 23.88 0.26
N GLY A 138 -0.87 24.09 0.52
CA GLY A 138 -0.38 24.89 1.63
C GLY A 138 -0.54 24.22 3.00
N GLN A 139 -0.88 22.92 3.04
CA GLN A 139 -0.89 22.13 4.28
C GLN A 139 0.53 21.86 4.78
N LEU A 140 1.51 21.83 3.87
CA LEU A 140 2.94 21.85 4.16
C LEU A 140 3.57 23.10 3.57
N THR A 141 4.50 23.72 4.30
CA THR A 141 5.37 24.79 3.78
C THR A 141 6.80 24.28 3.62
N LEU A 142 7.62 24.97 2.81
CA LEU A 142 9.05 24.61 2.69
C LEU A 142 9.81 24.79 4.01
N GLU A 143 9.28 25.64 4.89
CA GLU A 143 9.81 25.87 6.25
C GLU A 143 9.62 24.65 7.15
N ASP A 144 8.60 23.81 6.90
CA ASP A 144 8.37 22.55 7.62
C ASP A 144 9.49 21.51 7.37
N PHE A 145 10.35 21.74 6.38
CA PHE A 145 11.54 20.93 6.07
C PHE A 145 12.86 21.61 6.45
N ALA A 146 12.80 22.80 7.04
CA ALA A 146 14.00 23.51 7.49
C ALA A 146 14.65 22.77 8.67
N PRO A 147 15.99 22.76 8.78
CA PRO A 147 16.66 22.17 9.92
C PRO A 147 16.25 22.91 11.20
N PRO A 148 16.09 22.20 12.33
CA PRO A 148 15.76 22.84 13.60
C PRO A 148 16.84 23.87 13.96
N PRO A 149 16.47 25.03 14.54
CA PRO A 149 17.46 26.00 15.01
C PRO A 149 18.37 25.32 16.04
N SER A 150 19.69 25.51 15.87
CA SER A 150 20.76 24.96 16.71
C SER A 150 20.68 25.44 18.15
#